data_AF-A0A1X9YJL9-F1
#
_entry.id   AF-A0A1X9YJL9-F1
#
_cell.length_a   1.000
_cell.length_b   1.000
_cell.length_c   1.000
_cell.angle_alpha   90.00
_cell.angle_beta   90.00
_cell.angle_gamma   90.00
#
_symmetry.space_group_name_H-M   'P 1'
#
loop_
_entity.id
_entity.type
_entity.pdbx_description
1 polymer ?
#
loop_
_entity_poly.entity_id
_entity_poly.type
_entity_poly.pdbx_seq_one_letter_code
_entity_poly.pdbx_strand_id
1 'polypeptide(L)'
;MKRIAIVAACALLVGCGPAKPPATETETAAANTILPAEPDIAPVDTPAENGAGAAALPTDAWIGKWVGVEGLALEIAPGPDAGQYALKVTLLDGPANFVGTAAGDTIQFTRDGKAAVIRKASGDETGLKYLAGKTDCLMIEKGEGFCRD
;
A
#
# COMPACT_ATOMS: atom_id res chain seq x y z
N MET A 1 19.72 -0.67 47.59
CA MET A 1 20.59 -1.78 48.05
C MET A 1 19.92 -3.12 47.74
N LYS A 2 20.73 -4.16 47.47
CA LYS A 2 20.42 -5.54 46.99
C LYS A 2 20.14 -5.62 45.48
N ARG A 3 21.15 -5.85 44.62
CA ARG A 3 21.92 -7.09 44.30
C ARG A 3 21.02 -8.22 43.78
N ILE A 4 21.18 -8.57 42.50
CA ILE A 4 21.50 -9.92 42.00
C ILE A 4 22.19 -9.75 40.65
N ALA A 5 23.37 -10.36 40.54
CA ALA A 5 24.16 -10.51 39.32
C ALA A 5 24.05 -11.98 38.86
N ILE A 6 24.68 -12.29 37.72
CA ILE A 6 25.12 -13.63 37.24
C ILE A 6 24.00 -14.43 36.53
N VAL A 7 24.17 -15.14 35.40
CA VAL A 7 25.22 -15.45 34.39
C VAL A 7 24.45 -16.24 33.29
N ALA A 8 24.95 -16.27 32.04
CA ALA A 8 25.18 -17.53 31.28
C ALA A 8 25.19 -17.32 29.76
N ALA A 9 26.28 -17.78 29.16
CA ALA A 9 26.56 -17.86 27.74
C ALA A 9 26.05 -19.18 27.12
N CYS A 10 26.35 -19.36 25.81
CA CYS A 10 26.24 -20.58 24.98
C CYS A 10 24.86 -20.81 24.34
N ALA A 11 24.69 -21.28 23.10
CA ALA A 11 25.62 -21.69 22.05
C ALA A 11 24.88 -21.73 20.69
N LEU A 12 25.67 -21.73 19.62
CA LEU A 12 25.31 -21.92 18.22
C LEU A 12 24.61 -23.28 17.98
N LEU A 13 23.60 -23.30 17.10
CA LEU A 13 23.23 -24.50 16.33
C LEU A 13 22.97 -24.13 14.87
N VAL A 14 23.91 -24.56 14.03
CA VAL A 14 23.80 -24.76 12.59
C VAL A 14 22.80 -25.89 12.32
N GLY A 15 21.89 -25.69 11.37
CA GLY A 15 21.01 -26.74 10.85
C GLY A 15 20.96 -26.69 9.32
N CYS A 16 21.81 -27.50 8.66
CA CYS A 16 21.67 -27.90 7.26
C CYS A 16 20.73 -29.12 7.18
N GLY A 17 19.71 -29.07 6.32
CA GLY A 17 18.87 -30.21 5.97
C GLY A 17 18.78 -30.37 4.44
N PRO A 18 19.00 -31.57 3.87
CA PRO A 18 18.98 -31.79 2.42
C PRO A 18 17.60 -32.25 1.89
N ALA A 19 17.38 -31.87 0.62
CA ALA A 19 16.76 -32.60 -0.49
C ALA A 19 15.38 -33.28 -0.33
N LYS A 20 14.43 -32.84 -1.19
CA LYS A 20 13.19 -33.54 -1.54
C LYS A 20 13.09 -33.70 -3.06
N PRO A 21 13.01 -34.94 -3.60
CA PRO A 21 12.30 -35.26 -4.86
C PRO A 21 10.96 -35.96 -4.51
N PRO A 22 10.09 -36.34 -5.47
CA PRO A 22 10.18 -36.26 -6.94
C PRO A 22 9.02 -35.50 -7.59
N ALA A 23 9.22 -35.10 -8.86
CA ALA A 23 8.16 -34.77 -9.78
C ALA A 23 7.74 -36.05 -10.51
N THR A 24 6.46 -36.40 -10.45
CA THR A 24 5.87 -37.53 -11.17
C THR A 24 4.99 -36.98 -12.28
N GLU A 25 5.43 -37.26 -13.51
CA GLU A 25 4.69 -37.67 -14.71
C GLU A 25 3.43 -36.89 -15.11
N THR A 26 3.40 -36.39 -16.35
CA THR A 26 2.40 -36.84 -17.34
C THR A 26 2.91 -36.46 -18.73
N GLU A 27 3.41 -37.43 -19.50
CA GLU A 27 3.62 -37.27 -20.94
C GLU A 27 2.80 -38.32 -21.69
N THR A 28 2.30 -37.92 -22.85
CA THR A 28 1.71 -38.71 -23.94
C THR A 28 0.32 -39.34 -23.73
N ALA A 29 -0.70 -38.57 -24.12
CA ALA A 29 -1.94 -39.12 -24.66
C ALA A 29 -1.92 -38.97 -26.19
N ALA A 30 -1.82 -40.09 -26.91
CA ALA A 30 -2.06 -40.16 -28.34
C ALA A 30 -3.33 -40.97 -28.58
N ALA A 31 -4.37 -40.30 -29.10
CA ALA A 31 -5.52 -40.96 -29.71
C ALA A 31 -6.10 -40.02 -30.78
N ASN A 32 -5.68 -40.26 -32.03
CA ASN A 32 -6.31 -39.70 -33.22
C ASN A 32 -7.64 -40.43 -33.46
N THR A 33 -8.74 -39.70 -33.54
CA THR A 33 -10.00 -40.18 -34.15
C THR A 33 -10.71 -39.01 -34.82
N ILE A 34 -11.25 -39.33 -36.00
CA ILE A 34 -11.59 -38.45 -37.12
C ILE A 34 -12.96 -37.76 -36.93
N LEU A 35 -13.06 -36.57 -37.54
CA LEU A 35 -14.18 -35.62 -37.67
C LEU A 35 -15.60 -36.20 -37.86
N PRO A 36 -16.60 -35.35 -37.59
CA PRO A 36 -17.48 -34.91 -38.67
C PRO A 36 -17.60 -33.37 -38.81
N ALA A 37 -18.13 -32.98 -39.96
CA ALA A 37 -18.15 -31.66 -40.60
C ALA A 37 -19.01 -30.55 -39.94
N GLU A 38 -18.50 -29.31 -40.04
CA GLU A 38 -19.17 -27.99 -40.26
C GLU A 38 -20.23 -27.48 -39.25
N PRO A 39 -20.19 -26.19 -38.83
CA PRO A 39 -20.19 -25.04 -39.74
C PRO A 39 -19.19 -23.91 -39.40
N ASP A 40 -18.96 -23.05 -40.39
CA ASP A 40 -18.18 -21.81 -40.32
C ASP A 40 -18.80 -20.84 -39.30
N ILE A 41 -18.29 -20.83 -38.07
CA ILE A 41 -18.57 -19.80 -37.07
C ILE A 41 -17.36 -18.87 -37.09
N ALA A 42 -17.54 -17.71 -37.72
CA ALA A 42 -16.59 -16.60 -37.64
C ALA A 42 -16.21 -16.37 -36.17
N PRO A 43 -14.92 -16.16 -35.82
CA PRO A 43 -14.55 -15.84 -34.47
C PRO A 43 -15.26 -14.53 -34.09
N VAL A 44 -16.26 -14.64 -33.21
CA VAL A 44 -16.74 -13.49 -32.47
C VAL A 44 -15.61 -13.11 -31.54
N ASP A 45 -14.83 -12.10 -31.94
CA ASP A 45 -13.96 -11.33 -31.05
C ASP A 45 -14.86 -10.74 -29.95
N THR A 46 -15.15 -11.57 -28.96
CA THR A 46 -15.63 -11.13 -27.67
C THR A 46 -14.36 -10.71 -26.95
N PRO A 47 -14.12 -9.41 -26.70
CA PRO A 47 -13.05 -9.04 -25.81
C PRO A 47 -13.34 -9.76 -24.50
N ALA A 48 -12.43 -10.66 -24.11
CA ALA A 48 -12.38 -11.12 -22.75
C ALA A 48 -12.23 -9.86 -21.88
N GLU A 49 -13.31 -9.46 -21.22
CA GLU A 49 -13.27 -8.50 -20.12
C GLU A 49 -12.49 -9.16 -18.98
N ASN A 50 -11.17 -9.16 -19.13
CA ASN A 50 -10.22 -9.51 -18.10
C ASN A 50 -10.31 -8.45 -17.01
N GLY A 51 -11.16 -8.74 -16.03
CA GLY A 51 -11.27 -7.99 -14.77
C GLY A 51 -11.73 -6.56 -14.98
N ALA A 52 -13.02 -6.31 -14.75
CA ALA A 52 -13.48 -4.97 -14.40
C ALA A 52 -12.65 -4.48 -13.19
N GLY A 53 -11.59 -3.73 -13.47
CA GLY A 53 -10.74 -3.14 -12.45
C GLY A 53 -11.62 -2.30 -11.54
N ALA A 54 -11.46 -2.47 -10.24
CA ALA A 54 -12.14 -1.63 -9.26
C ALA A 54 -11.95 -0.16 -9.68
N ALA A 55 -13.04 0.59 -9.76
CA ALA A 55 -12.99 1.99 -10.16
C ALA A 55 -12.01 2.74 -9.25
N ALA A 56 -11.12 3.54 -9.85
CA ALA A 56 -10.13 4.31 -9.10
C ALA A 56 -10.83 5.23 -8.10
N LEU A 57 -10.35 5.24 -6.87
CA LEU A 57 -10.90 6.06 -5.80
C LEU A 57 -10.32 7.48 -5.88
N PRO A 58 -11.05 8.52 -5.48
CA PRO A 58 -10.54 9.90 -5.49
C PRO A 58 -9.21 10.06 -4.73
N THR A 59 -9.04 9.29 -3.66
CA THR A 59 -7.83 9.26 -2.82
C THR A 59 -6.63 8.62 -3.49
N ASP A 60 -6.80 7.86 -4.58
CA ASP A 60 -5.68 7.31 -5.35
C ASP A 60 -4.85 8.43 -6.01
N ALA A 61 -5.48 9.57 -6.29
CA ALA A 61 -4.76 10.77 -6.77
C ALA A 61 -3.73 11.31 -5.76
N TRP A 62 -3.79 10.88 -4.49
CA TRP A 62 -2.90 11.35 -3.43
C TRP A 62 -1.62 10.54 -3.29
N ILE A 63 -1.51 9.41 -4.01
CA ILE A 63 -0.30 8.59 -4.03
C ILE A 63 0.92 9.45 -4.39
N GLY A 64 2.04 9.19 -3.71
CA GLY A 64 3.31 9.90 -3.80
C GLY A 64 3.63 10.74 -2.56
N LYS A 65 4.61 11.65 -2.70
CA LYS A 65 5.11 12.49 -1.61
C LYS A 65 4.45 13.86 -1.56
N TRP A 66 4.14 14.32 -0.36
CA TRP A 66 3.63 15.66 -0.03
C TRP A 66 4.60 16.31 0.96
N VAL A 67 4.85 17.62 0.81
CA VAL A 67 5.91 18.33 1.54
C VAL A 67 5.30 19.30 2.54
N GLY A 68 5.68 19.16 3.81
CA GLY A 68 5.35 20.12 4.86
C GLY A 68 6.52 21.05 5.16
N VAL A 69 6.39 21.85 6.22
CA VAL A 69 7.44 22.77 6.67
C VAL A 69 8.61 22.01 7.28
N GLU A 70 9.81 22.60 7.35
CA GLU A 70 10.92 22.06 8.17
C GLU A 70 11.28 20.57 7.94
N GLY A 71 11.09 20.07 6.71
CA GLY A 71 11.39 18.67 6.37
C GLY A 71 10.28 17.67 6.71
N LEU A 72 9.13 18.15 7.21
CA LEU A 72 7.91 17.36 7.35
C LEU A 72 7.50 16.77 5.98
N ALA A 73 7.00 15.54 5.99
CA ALA A 73 6.53 14.90 4.76
C ALA A 73 5.42 13.90 5.04
N LEU A 74 4.52 13.75 4.06
CA LEU A 74 3.56 12.67 4.00
C LEU A 74 3.80 11.91 2.69
N GLU A 75 4.15 10.64 2.80
CA GLU A 75 4.27 9.73 1.67
C GLU A 75 3.12 8.73 1.71
N ILE A 76 2.40 8.64 0.59
CA ILE A 76 1.24 7.76 0.41
C ILE A 76 1.59 6.78 -0.69
N ALA A 77 1.55 5.48 -0.40
CA ALA A 77 1.73 4.41 -1.38
C ALA A 77 0.50 3.50 -1.43
N PRO A 78 0.25 2.80 -2.55
CA PRO A 78 -0.79 1.78 -2.60
C PRO A 78 -0.60 0.72 -1.50
N GLY A 79 -1.71 0.33 -0.87
CA GLY A 79 -1.78 -0.82 0.02
C GLY A 79 -2.02 -2.14 -0.73
N PRO A 80 -2.21 -3.24 0.01
CA PRO A 80 -2.41 -4.57 -0.58
C PRO A 80 -3.76 -4.71 -1.31
N ASP A 81 -4.79 -3.98 -0.85
CA ASP A 81 -6.13 -4.01 -1.45
C ASP A 81 -6.54 -2.62 -1.93
N ALA A 82 -7.51 -2.57 -2.86
CA ALA A 82 -8.05 -1.31 -3.36
C ALA A 82 -8.59 -0.44 -2.22
N GLY A 83 -8.20 0.84 -2.20
CA GLY A 83 -8.55 1.77 -1.14
C GLY A 83 -7.78 1.60 0.16
N GLN A 84 -6.82 0.68 0.26
CA GLN A 84 -5.83 0.70 1.33
C GLN A 84 -4.57 1.45 0.90
N TYR A 85 -3.91 2.08 1.86
CA TYR A 85 -2.70 2.86 1.63
C TYR A 85 -1.65 2.57 2.70
N ALA A 86 -0.40 2.46 2.29
CA ALA A 86 0.74 2.56 3.20
C ALA A 86 1.09 4.04 3.36
N LEU A 87 1.04 4.54 4.60
CA LEU A 87 1.29 5.94 4.94
C LEU A 87 2.60 6.04 5.70
N LYS A 88 3.49 6.95 5.29
CA LYS A 88 4.65 7.34 6.08
C LYS A 88 4.58 8.83 6.36
N VAL A 89 4.46 9.19 7.64
CA VAL A 89 4.41 10.57 8.11
C VAL A 89 5.73 10.87 8.78
N THR A 90 6.48 11.82 8.24
CA THR A 90 7.72 12.33 8.84
C THR A 90 7.39 13.61 9.58
N LEU A 91 7.51 13.56 10.91
CA LEU A 91 7.40 14.72 11.80
C LEU A 91 8.79 15.17 12.30
N LEU A 92 8.82 16.21 13.14
CA LEU A 92 10.07 16.69 13.75
C LEU A 92 10.74 15.62 14.64
N ASP A 93 9.94 14.74 15.24
CA ASP A 93 10.42 13.61 16.05
C ASP A 93 10.85 12.41 15.20
N GLY A 94 10.62 12.44 13.87
CA GLY A 94 11.00 11.41 12.92
C GLY A 94 9.83 10.77 12.16
N PRO A 95 10.12 9.74 11.34
CA PRO A 95 9.11 9.04 10.55
C PRO A 95 8.33 8.00 11.35
N ALA A 96 7.02 7.95 11.10
CA ALA A 96 6.11 6.90 11.57
C ALA A 96 5.33 6.33 10.38
N ASN A 97 5.00 5.03 10.44
CA ASN A 97 4.25 4.33 9.39
C ASN A 97 2.86 3.94 9.87
N PHE A 98 1.86 4.04 9.00
CA PHE A 98 0.47 3.70 9.28
C PHE A 98 -0.17 2.99 8.09
N VAL A 99 -1.28 2.31 8.35
CA VAL A 99 -2.17 1.79 7.31
C VAL A 99 -3.40 2.69 7.25
N GLY A 100 -3.67 3.23 6.07
CA GLY A 100 -4.84 4.04 5.78
C GLY A 100 -5.89 3.28 4.98
N THR A 101 -7.15 3.71 5.09
CA THR A 101 -8.26 3.21 4.29
C THR A 101 -9.07 4.37 3.75
N ALA A 102 -9.39 4.32 2.45
CA ALA A 102 -10.26 5.28 1.79
C ALA A 102 -11.64 5.30 2.46
N ALA A 103 -12.13 6.50 2.72
CA ALA A 103 -13.48 6.76 3.20
C ALA A 103 -14.02 7.99 2.45
N GLY A 104 -14.61 7.75 1.27
CA GLY A 104 -15.00 8.81 0.35
C GLY A 104 -13.80 9.63 -0.09
N ASP A 105 -13.84 10.94 0.16
CA ASP A 105 -12.79 11.90 -0.19
C ASP A 105 -11.72 12.05 0.92
N THR A 106 -11.53 11.03 1.76
CA THR A 106 -10.57 11.04 2.89
C THR A 106 -9.86 9.71 3.04
N ILE A 107 -8.72 9.69 3.73
CA ILE A 107 -8.06 8.47 4.18
C ILE A 107 -8.13 8.42 5.70
N GLN A 108 -8.81 7.42 6.26
CA GLN A 108 -8.86 7.18 7.71
C GLN A 108 -7.73 6.25 8.13
N PHE A 109 -7.12 6.50 9.29
CA PHE A 109 -6.11 5.64 9.88
C PHE A 109 -6.14 5.77 11.41
N THR A 110 -5.37 4.93 12.11
CA THR A 110 -5.23 5.01 13.58
C THR A 110 -3.81 5.44 13.95
N ARG A 111 -3.70 6.47 14.80
CA ARG A 111 -2.45 6.97 15.37
C ARG A 111 -2.60 7.01 16.89
N ASP A 112 -1.72 6.32 17.61
CA ASP A 112 -1.74 6.23 19.08
C ASP A 112 -3.09 5.79 19.68
N GLY A 113 -3.76 4.84 19.01
CA GLY A 113 -5.07 4.35 19.40
C GLY A 113 -6.23 5.32 19.15
N LYS A 114 -5.99 6.45 18.46
CA LYS A 114 -7.01 7.44 18.08
C LYS A 114 -7.24 7.42 16.57
N ALA A 115 -8.49 7.64 16.16
CA ALA A 115 -8.81 7.85 14.77
C ALA A 115 -8.19 9.16 14.27
N ALA A 116 -7.54 9.10 13.11
CA ALA A 116 -6.98 10.23 12.39
C ALA A 116 -7.44 10.17 10.93
N VAL A 117 -7.43 11.33 10.25
CA VAL A 117 -7.95 11.46 8.89
C VAL A 117 -7.01 12.33 8.08
N ILE A 118 -6.58 11.86 6.90
CA ILE A 118 -5.98 12.71 5.88
C ILE A 118 -7.10 13.22 4.98
N ARG A 119 -7.16 14.54 4.79
CA ARG A 119 -8.14 15.20 3.91
C ARG A 119 -7.47 16.24 3.03
N LYS A 120 -8.13 16.63 1.95
CA LYS A 120 -7.80 17.86 1.21
C LYS A 120 -7.88 19.09 2.11
N ALA A 121 -6.98 20.03 1.86
CA ALA A 121 -6.93 21.33 2.49
C ALA A 121 -6.27 22.35 1.54
N SER A 122 -6.45 23.63 1.79
CA SER A 122 -5.53 24.67 1.32
C SER A 122 -4.37 24.85 2.29
N GLY A 123 -3.31 25.50 1.82
CA GLY A 123 -2.18 25.91 2.63
C GLY A 123 -2.58 26.81 3.80
N ASP A 124 -3.57 27.68 3.60
CA ASP A 124 -4.10 28.55 4.66
C ASP A 124 -4.85 27.76 5.74
N GLU A 125 -5.61 26.72 5.36
CA GLU A 125 -6.30 25.83 6.30
C GLU A 125 -5.32 25.08 7.21
N THR A 126 -4.13 24.73 6.71
CA THR A 126 -3.09 24.05 7.49
C THR A 126 -2.64 24.87 8.70
N GLY A 127 -2.77 26.20 8.64
CA GLY A 127 -2.24 27.12 9.64
C GLY A 127 -0.71 27.28 9.61
N LEU A 128 -0.04 26.72 8.60
CA LEU A 128 1.41 26.79 8.44
C LEU A 128 1.79 27.93 7.48
N LYS A 129 2.48 28.95 7.99
CA LYS A 129 2.81 30.17 7.23
C LYS A 129 3.53 29.90 5.90
N TYR A 130 4.44 28.92 5.87
CA TYR A 130 5.18 28.57 4.65
C TYR A 130 4.31 27.88 3.58
N LEU A 131 3.14 27.37 3.96
CA LEU A 131 2.20 26.75 3.03
C LEU A 131 1.11 27.73 2.56
N ALA A 132 0.95 28.88 3.21
CA ALA A 132 -0.09 29.87 2.91
C ALA A 132 -0.16 30.21 1.41
N GLY A 133 -1.38 30.28 0.87
CA GLY A 133 -1.63 30.52 -0.55
C GLY A 133 -1.51 29.30 -1.48
N LYS A 134 -0.97 28.16 -1.00
CA LYS A 134 -0.99 26.91 -1.77
C LYS A 134 -2.40 26.31 -1.77
N THR A 135 -2.76 25.60 -2.83
CA THR A 135 -4.12 25.06 -3.01
C THR A 135 -4.18 23.56 -3.14
N ASP A 136 -3.07 22.90 -3.51
CA ASP A 136 -2.97 21.45 -3.53
C ASP A 136 -2.28 20.96 -2.26
N CYS A 137 -3.06 20.80 -1.20
CA CYS A 137 -2.55 20.32 0.08
C CYS A 137 -3.42 19.22 0.66
N LEU A 138 -2.77 18.40 1.49
CA LEU A 138 -3.39 17.47 2.40
C LEU A 138 -3.08 17.89 3.84
N MET A 139 -3.97 17.53 4.75
CA MET A 139 -3.80 17.82 6.18
C MET A 139 -4.34 16.66 7.01
N ILE A 140 -3.64 16.34 8.10
CA ILE A 140 -4.10 15.41 9.14
C ILE A 140 -4.86 16.20 10.21
N GLU A 141 -4.22 17.24 10.74
CA GLU A 141 -4.79 18.20 11.68
C GLU A 141 -4.13 19.57 11.49
N LYS A 142 -4.67 20.60 12.17
CA LYS A 142 -4.09 21.93 12.11
C LYS A 142 -2.63 21.89 12.61
N GLY A 143 -1.70 22.40 11.81
CA GLY A 143 -0.26 22.32 12.08
C GLY A 143 0.43 21.10 11.45
N GLU A 144 -0.32 20.13 10.91
CA GLU A 144 0.20 18.98 10.17
C GLU A 144 -0.32 18.99 8.73
N GLY A 145 0.15 19.98 7.96
CA GLY A 145 -0.16 20.16 6.55
C GLY A 145 0.99 19.82 5.63
N PHE A 146 0.66 19.30 4.45
CA PHE A 146 1.61 18.89 3.43
C PHE A 146 1.06 19.28 2.06
N CYS A 147 1.83 20.01 1.26
CA CYS A 147 1.40 20.47 -0.06
C CYS A 147 2.24 19.88 -1.19
N ARG A 148 1.65 19.89 -2.38
CA ARG A 148 2.33 19.84 -3.67
C ARG A 148 2.13 21.21 -4.33
N ASP A 149 3.14 21.65 -5.08
CA ASP A 149 3.17 22.86 -5.91
C ASP A 149 2.46 24.11 -5.34
#